data_AF-A0A524D6L0-F1
#
_entry.id   AF-A0A524D6L0-F1
#
_cell.length_a   1.000
_cell.length_b   1.000
_cell.length_c   1.000
_cell.angle_alpha   90.00
_cell.angle_beta   90.00
_cell.angle_gamma   90.00
#
_symmetry.space_group_name_H-M   'P 1'
#
loop_
_entity.id
_entity.type
_entity.pdbx_description
1 polymer ?
#
loop_
_entity_poly.entity_id
_entity_poly.type
_entity_poly.pdbx_seq_one_letter_code
_entity_poly.pdbx_strand_id
1 'polypeptide(L)'
;MLDLDVTFARLTNPRMSAGLMVLHSLLERVRGEPVEPKEVRKDVDKKIPKRTLSKQSVTNAARRLEEAGMLVREESKYTVNHGFLISVLLDNLISLNERVGELEDEIHQLKSADR
;
A
#
# COMPACT_ATOMS: atom_id res chain seq x y z
N MET A 1 6.73 -7.73 23.15
CA MET A 1 6.64 -7.87 21.69
C MET A 1 5.19 -8.24 21.41
N LEU A 2 4.43 -7.38 20.72
CA LEU A 2 3.07 -7.74 20.31
C LEU A 2 3.18 -8.89 19.31
N ASP A 3 2.39 -9.94 19.53
CA ASP A 3 2.29 -11.05 18.60
C ASP A 3 1.58 -10.56 17.34
N LEU A 4 2.32 -10.47 16.24
CA LEU A 4 1.82 -9.97 14.96
C LEU A 4 0.65 -10.81 14.46
N ASP A 5 0.64 -12.11 14.77
CA ASP A 5 -0.41 -13.03 14.37
C ASP A 5 -1.71 -12.72 15.10
N VAL A 6 -1.63 -12.39 16.40
CA VAL A 6 -2.78 -11.98 17.21
C VAL A 6 -3.34 -10.64 16.74
N THR A 7 -2.48 -9.70 16.34
CA THR A 7 -2.92 -8.41 15.79
C THR A 7 -3.64 -8.60 14.45
N PHE A 8 -3.09 -9.43 13.57
CA PHE A 8 -3.70 -9.70 12.27
C PHE A 8 -5.05 -10.42 12.41
N ALA A 9 -5.14 -11.45 13.26
CA ALA A 9 -6.39 -12.16 13.54
C ALA A 9 -7.48 -11.25 14.15
N ARG A 10 -7.09 -10.21 14.90
CA ARG A 10 -8.04 -9.20 15.37
C ARG A 10 -8.52 -8.32 14.22
N LEU A 11 -7.62 -7.89 13.33
CA LEU A 11 -7.97 -7.02 12.19
C LEU A 11 -8.89 -7.72 11.18
N THR A 12 -8.73 -9.02 10.96
CA THR A 12 -9.58 -9.83 10.06
C THR A 12 -10.91 -10.25 10.70
N ASN A 13 -11.16 -9.89 11.96
CA ASN A 13 -12.44 -10.18 12.60
C ASN A 13 -13.57 -9.37 11.94
N PRO A 14 -14.69 -9.98 11.52
CA PRO A 14 -15.80 -9.25 10.88
C PRO A 14 -16.38 -8.10 11.71
N ARG A 15 -16.23 -8.15 13.04
CA ARG A 15 -16.67 -7.09 13.97
C ARG A 15 -15.74 -5.87 14.00
N MET A 16 -14.57 -5.96 13.36
CA MET A 16 -13.56 -4.90 13.33
C MET A 16 -13.68 -3.97 12.12
N SER A 17 -14.72 -4.09 11.30
CA SER A 17 -14.97 -3.21 10.15
C SER A 17 -14.92 -1.71 10.53
N ALA A 18 -15.58 -1.32 11.63
CA ALA A 18 -15.52 0.05 12.15
C ALA A 18 -14.11 0.43 12.63
N GLY A 19 -13.35 -0.52 13.21
CA GLY A 19 -11.98 -0.31 13.64
C GLY A 19 -11.01 -0.10 12.47
N LEU A 20 -11.21 -0.82 11.37
CA LEU A 20 -10.47 -0.61 10.12
C LEU A 20 -10.75 0.78 9.56
N MET A 21 -12.01 1.21 9.51
CA MET A 21 -12.35 2.57 9.05
C MET A 21 -11.69 3.67 9.89
N VAL A 22 -11.65 3.49 11.22
CA VAL A 22 -10.93 4.40 12.12
C VAL A 22 -9.44 4.40 11.79
N LEU A 23 -8.83 3.23 11.60
CA LEU A 23 -7.42 3.12 11.25
C LEU A 23 -7.11 3.82 9.91
N HIS A 24 -7.92 3.60 8.88
CA HIS A 24 -7.76 4.30 7.59
C HIS A 24 -7.84 5.82 7.76
N SER A 25 -8.83 6.33 8.50
CA SER A 25 -8.98 7.77 8.74
C SER A 25 -7.78 8.38 9.47
N LEU A 26 -7.18 7.64 10.40
CA LEU A 26 -5.97 8.08 11.09
C LEU A 26 -4.74 8.03 10.17
N LEU A 27 -4.65 7.00 9.32
CA LEU A 27 -3.56 6.83 8.36
C LEU A 27 -3.55 7.93 7.31
N GLU A 28 -4.69 8.47 6.87
CA GLU A 28 -4.76 9.56 5.87
C GLU A 28 -3.88 10.78 6.19
N ARG A 29 -3.60 11.00 7.48
CA ARG A 29 -2.76 12.10 7.98
C ARG A 29 -1.26 11.80 7.93
N VAL A 30 -0.88 10.55 7.70
CA VAL A 30 0.51 10.09 7.68
C VAL A 30 1.11 10.34 6.30
N ARG A 31 1.94 11.38 6.23
CA ARG A 31 2.62 11.84 5.01
C ARG A 31 4.14 11.74 5.19
N GLY A 32 4.85 11.67 4.07
CA GLY A 32 6.31 11.75 4.08
C GLY A 32 6.81 13.18 4.21
N GLU A 33 8.12 13.31 4.35
CA GLU A 33 8.76 14.61 4.20
C GLU A 33 8.67 15.09 2.74
N PRO A 34 8.40 16.38 2.51
CA PRO A 34 8.30 16.92 1.16
C PRO A 34 9.69 16.99 0.52
N VAL A 35 9.80 16.47 -0.71
CA VAL A 35 11.08 16.38 -1.44
C VAL A 35 11.02 17.19 -2.73
N GLU A 36 12.10 17.91 -3.05
CA GLU A 36 12.18 18.69 -4.27
C GLU A 36 12.22 17.78 -5.52
N PRO A 37 11.50 18.11 -6.61
CA PRO A 37 11.53 17.32 -7.84
C PRO A 37 12.94 17.12 -8.43
N LYS A 38 13.83 18.11 -8.22
CA LYS A 38 15.23 18.04 -8.66
C LYS A 38 16.02 16.98 -7.88
N GLU A 39 15.75 16.83 -6.58
CA GLU A 39 16.38 15.82 -5.73
C GLU A 39 15.88 14.42 -6.08
N VAL A 40 14.56 14.25 -6.24
CA VAL A 40 13.98 12.98 -6.70
C VAL A 40 14.59 12.54 -8.02
N ARG A 41 14.75 13.46 -8.98
CA ARG A 41 15.41 13.15 -10.26
C ARG A 41 16.85 12.68 -10.07
N LYS A 42 17.64 13.41 -9.26
CA LYS A 42 19.03 13.06 -8.96
C LYS A 42 19.13 11.65 -8.37
N ASP A 43 18.21 11.28 -7.49
CA ASP A 43 18.23 9.97 -6.85
C ASP A 43 17.73 8.85 -7.76
N VAL A 44 16.73 9.11 -8.61
CA VAL A 44 16.30 8.15 -9.63
C VAL A 44 17.41 7.88 -10.64
N ASP A 45 18.13 8.92 -11.09
CA ASP A 45 19.24 8.77 -12.03
C ASP A 45 20.39 7.91 -11.45
N LYS A 46 20.65 7.98 -10.13
CA LYS A 46 21.62 7.09 -9.47
C LYS A 46 21.18 5.63 -9.43
N LYS A 47 19.88 5.36 -9.34
CA LYS A 47 19.32 4.01 -9.23
C LYS A 47 19.24 3.30 -10.58
N ILE A 48 19.30 4.03 -11.70
CA ILE A 48 19.22 3.47 -13.06
C ILE A 48 20.57 3.68 -13.77
N PRO A 49 21.56 2.78 -13.55
CA PRO A 49 22.94 2.99 -14.01
C PRO A 49 23.10 3.01 -15.54
N LYS A 50 22.10 2.53 -16.29
CA LYS A 50 22.18 2.38 -17.76
C LYS A 50 21.44 3.47 -18.54
N ARG A 51 20.69 4.35 -17.87
CA ARG A 51 19.87 5.37 -18.55
C ARG A 51 19.51 6.50 -17.61
N THR A 52 19.87 7.72 -17.98
CA THR A 52 19.35 8.94 -17.34
C THR A 52 17.91 9.18 -17.77
N LEU A 53 17.02 9.43 -16.82
CA LEU A 53 15.65 9.77 -17.15
C LEU A 53 15.55 11.26 -17.53
N SER A 54 14.73 11.55 -18.54
CA SER A 54 14.43 12.93 -18.88
C SER A 54 13.60 13.59 -17.77
N LYS A 55 13.69 14.92 -17.62
CA LYS A 55 12.86 15.68 -16.68
C LYS A 55 11.38 15.34 -16.87
N GLN A 56 10.92 15.31 -18.12
CA GLN A 56 9.53 15.05 -18.46
C GLN A 56 9.10 13.62 -18.11
N SER A 57 9.98 12.62 -18.25
CA SER A 57 9.71 11.24 -17.83
C SER A 57 9.45 11.15 -16.33
N VAL A 58 10.28 11.80 -15.51
CA VAL A 58 10.12 11.84 -14.05
C VAL A 58 8.85 12.61 -13.67
N THR A 59 8.59 13.76 -14.28
CA THR A 59 7.37 14.54 -14.03
C THR A 59 6.10 13.75 -14.37
N ASN A 60 6.08 13.02 -15.49
CA ASN A 60 4.95 12.20 -15.91
C ASN A 60 4.74 11.01 -14.97
N ALA A 61 5.83 10.36 -14.53
CA ALA A 61 5.74 9.29 -13.53
C ALA A 61 5.17 9.81 -12.21
N ALA A 62 5.67 10.94 -11.71
CA ALA A 62 5.17 11.58 -10.51
C ALA A 62 3.68 11.95 -10.62
N ARG A 63 3.24 12.42 -11.80
CA ARG A 63 1.82 12.71 -12.06
C ARG A 63 0.95 11.46 -11.98
N ARG A 64 1.38 10.34 -12.59
CA ARG A 64 0.61 9.08 -12.52
C ARG A 64 0.53 8.54 -11.09
N LEU A 65 1.60 8.68 -10.31
CA LEU A 65 1.62 8.29 -8.90
C LEU A 65 0.71 9.18 -8.04
N GLU A 66 0.60 10.46 -8.39
CA GLU A 66 -0.35 11.40 -7.79
C GLU A 66 -1.80 11.08 -8.15
N GLU A 67 -2.07 10.81 -9.43
CA GLU A 67 -3.39 10.33 -9.90
C GLU A 67 -3.79 9.00 -9.21
N ALA A 68 -2.81 8.15 -8.89
CA ALA A 68 -3.01 6.92 -8.12
C ALA A 68 -3.08 7.13 -6.60
N GLY A 69 -2.99 8.37 -6.10
CA GLY A 69 -3.08 8.70 -4.67
C GLY A 69 -1.83 8.39 -3.83
N MET A 70 -0.77 7.85 -4.44
CA MET A 70 0.48 7.44 -3.77
C MET A 70 1.42 8.61 -3.45
N LEU A 71 1.31 9.69 -4.22
CA LEU A 71 2.03 10.94 -4.04
C LEU A 71 1.02 12.09 -3.92
N VAL A 72 1.43 13.15 -3.23
CA VAL A 72 0.74 14.44 -3.24
C VAL A 72 1.74 15.52 -3.59
N ARG A 73 1.29 16.55 -4.31
CA ARG A 73 2.07 17.77 -4.52
C ARG A 73 1.64 18.86 -3.56
N GLU A 74 2.53 19.21 -2.65
CA GLU A 74 2.37 20.33 -1.73
C GLU A 74 3.44 21.37 -2.07
N GLU A 75 3.04 22.61 -2.35
CA GLU A 75 3.95 23.71 -2.68
C GLU A 75 5.00 23.37 -3.76
N SER A 76 4.60 22.60 -4.78
CA SER A 76 5.47 22.09 -5.86
C SER A 76 6.50 21.01 -5.47
N LYS A 77 6.49 20.53 -4.23
CA LYS A 77 7.29 19.40 -3.75
C LYS A 77 6.52 18.09 -3.85
N TYR A 78 7.22 16.97 -3.77
CA TYR A 78 6.65 15.63 -3.78
C TYR A 78 6.61 15.06 -2.37
N THR A 79 5.41 14.69 -1.92
CA THR A 79 5.17 14.09 -0.61
C THR A 79 4.55 12.71 -0.78
N VAL A 80 5.18 11.67 -0.22
CA VAL A 80 4.62 10.31 -0.26
C VAL A 80 3.41 10.22 0.65
N ASN A 81 2.32 9.64 0.15
CA ASN A 81 1.14 9.33 0.93
C ASN A 81 1.31 7.99 1.64
N HIS A 82 2.12 7.95 2.71
CA HIS A 82 2.39 6.74 3.47
C HIS A 82 1.10 6.09 3.97
N GLY A 83 0.17 6.89 4.47
CA GLY A 83 -1.14 6.42 4.93
C GLY A 83 -1.93 5.63 3.89
N PHE A 84 -2.01 6.16 2.68
CA PHE A 84 -2.67 5.48 1.57
C PHE A 84 -1.95 4.21 1.17
N LEU A 85 -0.62 4.22 1.06
CA LEU A 85 0.15 3.02 0.74
C LEU A 85 -0.06 1.92 1.78
N ILE A 86 -0.04 2.28 3.07
CA ILE A 86 -0.30 1.34 4.17
C ILE A 86 -1.72 0.80 4.08
N SER A 87 -2.71 1.66 3.82
CA SER A 87 -4.11 1.25 3.65
C SER A 87 -4.29 0.25 2.52
N VAL A 88 -3.73 0.55 1.34
CA VAL A 88 -3.77 -0.36 0.18
C VAL A 88 -3.12 -1.71 0.50
N LEU A 89 -1.98 -1.71 1.20
CA LEU A 89 -1.32 -2.96 1.59
C LEU A 89 -2.15 -3.74 2.60
N LEU A 90 -2.76 -3.08 3.58
CA LEU A 90 -3.62 -3.71 4.58
C LEU A 90 -4.85 -4.35 3.92
N ASP A 91 -5.54 -3.62 3.04
CA ASP A 91 -6.72 -4.12 2.34
C ASP A 91 -6.38 -5.34 1.47
N ASN A 92 -5.29 -5.25 0.71
CA ASN A 92 -4.83 -6.37 -0.11
C ASN A 92 -4.46 -7.61 0.72
N LEU A 93 -3.85 -7.42 1.90
CA LEU A 93 -3.52 -8.52 2.81
C LEU A 93 -4.77 -9.17 3.40
N ILE A 94 -5.76 -8.37 3.80
CA ILE A 94 -7.05 -8.88 4.31
C ILE A 94 -7.76 -9.67 3.20
N SER A 95 -7.90 -9.10 2.00
CA SER A 95 -8.53 -9.78 0.87
C SER A 95 -7.78 -11.05 0.45
N LEU A 96 -6.45 -11.06 0.52
CA LEU A 96 -5.66 -12.26 0.24
C LEU A 96 -5.94 -13.35 1.28
N ASN A 97 -6.02 -13.00 2.57
CA ASN A 97 -6.34 -13.93 3.64
C ASN A 97 -7.73 -14.55 3.47
N GLU A 98 -8.73 -13.74 3.08
CA GLU A 98 -10.08 -14.22 2.78
C GLU A 98 -10.07 -15.23 1.62
N ARG A 99 -9.41 -14.89 0.50
CA ARG A 99 -9.30 -15.78 -0.66
C ARG A 99 -8.57 -17.08 -0.33
N VAL A 100 -7.55 -17.05 0.52
CA VAL A 100 -6.85 -18.25 0.97
C VAL A 100 -7.78 -19.11 1.83
N GLY A 101 -8.53 -18.52 2.76
CA GLY A 101 -9.51 -19.24 3.57
C GLY A 101 -10.59 -19.93 2.73
N GLU A 102 -11.13 -19.24 1.71
CA GLU A 102 -12.08 -19.82 0.77
C GLU A 102 -11.49 -21.03 0.03
N LEU A 103 -10.24 -20.92 -0.44
CA LEU A 103 -9.55 -22.03 -1.11
C LEU A 103 -9.28 -23.21 -0.17
N GLU A 104 -8.95 -22.95 1.10
CA GLU A 104 -8.75 -23.99 2.10
C GLU A 104 -10.06 -24.75 2.38
N ASP A 105 -11.18 -24.04 2.47
CA ASP A 105 -12.51 -24.62 2.64
C ASP A 105 -12.92 -25.47 1.41
N GLU A 106 -12.70 -24.97 0.19
CA GLU A 106 -12.96 -25.72 -1.04
C GLU A 106 -12.13 -27.02 -1.11
N ILE A 107 -10.83 -26.95 -0.78
CA ILE A 107 -9.96 -28.13 -0.73
C ILE A 107 -10.46 -29.14 0.30
N HIS A 108 -10.94 -28.66 1.45
CA HIS A 108 -11.48 -29.54 2.49
C HIS A 108 -12.74 -30.27 2.04
N GLN A 109 -13.64 -29.57 1.33
CA GLN A 109 -14.85 -30.16 0.77
C GLN A 109 -14.52 -31.24 -0.28
N LEU A 110 -13.59 -30.98 -1.19
CA LEU A 110 -13.15 -31.95 -2.20
C LEU A 110 -12.56 -33.21 -1.56
N LYS A 111 -11.67 -33.06 -0.57
CA LYS A 111 -11.08 -34.20 0.16
C LYS A 111 -12.11 -35.02 0.93
N SER A 112 -13.22 -34.40 1.33
CA SER A 112 -14.30 -35.07 2.05
C SER A 112 -15.29 -35.76 1.12
N ALA A 113 -15.43 -35.28 -0.12
CA ALA A 113 -16.28 -35.88 -1.16
C ALA A 113 -15.63 -37.09 -1.86
N ASP A 114 -14.30 -37.18 -1.86
CA ASP A 114 -13.52 -38.31 -2.38
C ASP A 114 -13.42 -39.51 -1.42
N ARG A 115 -14.08 -39.47 -0.26
CA ARG A 115 -14.17 -40.57 0.73
C ARG A 115 -15.58 -41.12 0.83
#